data_AF-J0N234-F1
#
_entry.id   AF-J0N234-F1
#
_cell.length_a   1.000
_cell.length_b   1.000
_cell.length_c   1.000
_cell.angle_alpha   90.00
_cell.angle_beta   90.00
_cell.angle_gamma   90.00
#
_symmetry.space_group_name_H-M   'P 1'
#
loop_
_entity.id
_entity.type
_entity.pdbx_description
1 polymer ?
#
loop_
_entity_poly.entity_id
_entity_poly.type
_entity_poly.pdbx_seq_one_letter_code
_entity_poly.pdbx_strand_id
1 'polypeptide(L)'
;MGMSETCPSNGVPAVSSRARLLVFVVIVLSSGWIGVFVNRLLGTPDSMDSAGAGIWIAIPLLAGIVMGVTDRSLRRSYGASWKPGRLRAYGVALVVFPLSFAAAIAVGWAAGWLEPSGLGAFAGVVVAAAVGTLGKNVFEEGAWRGYLAPALVGRGLPDPWVWVISGTVWAVWHCPYYLFFLDESLVRAVWDVPPVVFFTLG
;
A
#
# COMPACT_ATOMS: atom_id res chain seq x y z
N MET A 1 44.17 -35.77 -18.77
CA MET A 1 43.90 -34.42 -18.26
C MET A 1 42.45 -34.12 -18.63
N GLY A 2 41.52 -34.48 -17.75
CA GLY A 2 40.08 -34.45 -18.04
C GLY A 2 39.54 -33.03 -17.92
N MET A 3 39.00 -32.51 -19.02
CA MET A 3 38.24 -31.27 -19.05
C MET A 3 36.95 -31.49 -18.26
N SER A 4 36.83 -30.82 -17.11
CA SER A 4 35.57 -30.72 -16.39
C SER A 4 34.64 -29.80 -17.19
N GLU A 5 33.74 -30.39 -17.97
CA GLU A 5 32.61 -29.68 -18.55
C GLU A 5 31.74 -29.13 -17.42
N THR A 6 31.81 -27.82 -17.19
CA THR A 6 30.82 -27.11 -16.38
C THR A 6 29.51 -27.11 -17.15
N CYS A 7 28.56 -27.92 -16.67
CA CYS A 7 27.20 -27.95 -17.17
C CYS A 7 26.62 -26.51 -17.18
N PRO A 8 26.06 -26.00 -18.29
CA PRO A 8 25.44 -24.69 -18.31
C PRO A 8 24.25 -24.70 -17.34
N SER A 9 24.24 -23.77 -16.38
CA SER A 9 23.09 -23.61 -15.49
C SER A 9 21.85 -23.38 -16.33
N ASN A 10 20.93 -24.34 -16.32
CA ASN A 10 19.62 -24.22 -16.95
C ASN A 10 19.04 -22.87 -16.52
N GLY A 11 18.83 -21.98 -17.50
CA GLY A 11 18.50 -20.56 -17.32
C GLY A 11 17.12 -20.27 -16.72
N VAL A 12 16.69 -21.06 -15.72
CA VAL A 12 15.56 -20.74 -14.88
C VAL A 12 15.96 -19.51 -14.07
N PRO A 13 15.25 -18.37 -14.20
CA PRO A 13 15.51 -17.21 -13.36
C PRO A 13 15.43 -17.65 -11.91
N ALA A 14 16.47 -17.36 -11.12
CA ALA A 14 16.46 -17.65 -9.69
C ALA A 14 15.18 -17.06 -9.09
N VAL A 15 14.44 -17.83 -8.29
CA VAL A 15 13.25 -17.33 -7.60
C VAL A 15 13.69 -16.69 -6.29
N SER A 16 13.10 -15.53 -5.95
CA SER A 16 13.37 -14.87 -4.67
C SER A 16 13.12 -15.81 -3.49
N SER A 17 14.00 -15.78 -2.50
CA SER A 17 13.87 -16.64 -1.30
C SER A 17 12.57 -16.37 -0.55
N ARG A 18 11.82 -17.43 -0.23
CA ARG A 18 10.58 -17.36 0.61
C ARG A 18 10.83 -16.64 1.93
N ALA A 19 11.99 -16.85 2.56
CA ALA A 19 12.35 -16.18 3.79
C ALA A 19 12.42 -14.66 3.62
N ARG A 20 12.94 -14.15 2.50
CA ARG A 20 13.02 -12.70 2.23
C ARG A 20 11.63 -12.07 2.10
N LEU A 21 10.70 -12.75 1.43
CA LEU A 21 9.31 -12.30 1.33
C LEU A 21 8.65 -12.28 2.72
N LEU A 22 8.82 -13.32 3.52
CA LEU A 22 8.27 -13.35 4.88
C LEU A 22 8.86 -12.25 5.75
N VAL A 23 10.17 -12.02 5.70
CA VAL A 23 10.83 -10.92 6.42
C VAL A 23 10.29 -9.57 5.97
N PHE A 24 10.11 -9.35 4.66
CA PHE A 24 9.49 -8.14 4.16
C PHE A 24 8.07 -7.94 4.73
N VAL A 25 7.23 -8.98 4.69
CA VAL A 25 5.86 -8.91 5.23
C VAL A 25 5.87 -8.59 6.73
N VAL A 26 6.75 -9.23 7.51
CA VAL A 26 6.88 -8.94 8.95
C VAL A 26 7.30 -7.49 9.20
N ILE A 27 8.29 -6.97 8.46
CA ILE A 27 8.73 -5.58 8.58
C ILE A 27 7.59 -4.62 8.26
N VAL A 28 6.87 -4.86 7.15
CA VAL A 28 5.73 -4.06 6.73
C VAL A 28 4.65 -4.07 7.82
N LEU A 29 4.16 -5.24 8.22
CA LEU A 29 3.09 -5.35 9.22
C LEU A 29 3.48 -4.77 10.58
N SER A 30 4.77 -4.73 10.91
CA SER A 30 5.27 -4.14 12.15
C SER A 30 5.41 -2.61 12.09
N SER A 31 5.47 -1.99 10.90
CA SER A 31 5.88 -0.59 10.77
C SER A 31 4.97 0.38 11.51
N GLY A 32 3.65 0.18 11.45
CA GLY A 32 2.70 1.06 12.13
C GLY A 32 2.75 0.92 13.65
N TRP A 33 2.95 -0.30 14.16
CA TRP A 33 3.14 -0.55 15.58
C TRP A 33 4.44 0.06 16.11
N ILE A 34 5.52 0.00 15.32
CA ILE A 34 6.77 0.71 15.62
C ILE A 34 6.52 2.21 15.67
N GLY A 35 5.74 2.76 14.74
CA GLY A 35 5.34 4.16 14.75
C GLY A 35 4.61 4.57 16.03
N VAL A 36 3.59 3.80 16.44
CA VAL A 36 2.85 4.00 17.71
C VAL A 36 3.79 3.93 18.91
N PHE A 37 4.68 2.94 18.95
CA PHE A 37 5.67 2.82 20.02
C PHE A 37 6.59 4.05 20.11
N VAL A 38 7.05 4.56 18.96
CA VAL A 38 7.90 5.76 18.91
C VAL A 38 7.16 6.99 19.42
N ASN A 39 5.91 7.22 19.02
CA ASN A 39 5.12 8.34 19.54
C ASN A 39 4.98 8.28 21.05
N ARG A 40 4.67 7.11 21.61
CA ARG A 40 4.56 6.91 23.06
C ARG A 40 5.88 7.13 23.79
N LEU A 41 7.00 6.71 23.20
CA LEU A 41 8.33 6.95 23.74
C LEU A 41 8.69 8.45 23.76
N LEU A 42 8.22 9.20 22.75
CA LEU A 42 8.43 10.64 22.62
C LEU A 42 7.38 11.48 23.37
N GLY A 43 6.35 10.86 23.95
CA GLY A 43 5.25 11.56 24.60
C GLY A 43 4.38 12.40 23.65
N THR A 44 4.38 12.07 22.35
CA THR A 44 3.57 12.77 21.34
C THR A 44 2.26 12.04 21.08
N PRO A 45 1.16 12.75 20.75
CA PRO A 45 -0.10 12.10 20.39
C PRO A 45 0.05 11.15 19.19
N ASP A 46 -0.69 10.05 19.22
CA ASP A 46 -0.86 9.18 18.06
C ASP A 46 -1.79 9.90 17.06
N SER A 47 -1.23 10.36 15.95
CA SER A 47 -1.99 11.05 14.89
C SER A 47 -1.29 10.93 13.53
N MET A 48 -2.00 11.26 12.46
CA MET A 48 -1.43 11.30 11.10
C MET A 48 -0.33 12.35 10.91
N ASP A 49 -0.26 13.37 11.77
CA ASP A 49 0.78 14.40 11.74
C ASP A 49 2.04 14.03 12.56
N SER A 50 2.02 12.86 13.20
CA SER A 50 3.10 12.39 14.08
C SER A 50 4.29 11.77 13.33
N ALA A 51 5.45 11.75 13.98
CA ALA A 51 6.62 11.03 13.47
C ALA A 51 6.34 9.53 13.30
N GLY A 52 5.51 8.94 14.17
CA GLY A 52 5.07 7.56 14.07
C GLY A 52 4.31 7.25 12.78
N ALA A 53 3.45 8.15 12.31
CA ALA A 53 2.77 8.00 11.02
C ALA A 53 3.76 8.07 9.84
N GLY A 54 4.77 8.94 9.93
CA GLY A 54 5.87 8.99 8.95
C GLY A 54 6.65 7.66 8.89
N ILE A 55 6.95 7.08 10.06
CA ILE A 55 7.60 5.76 10.17
C ILE A 55 6.75 4.66 9.53
N TRP A 56 5.45 4.66 9.83
CA TRP A 56 4.48 3.70 9.29
C TRP A 56 4.53 3.67 7.76
N ILE A 57 4.44 4.84 7.12
CA ILE A 57 4.43 5.01 5.66
C ILE A 57 5.81 4.73 5.03
N ALA A 58 6.91 5.16 5.65
CA ALA A 58 8.23 5.10 5.03
C ALA A 58 8.89 3.70 5.06
N ILE A 59 8.70 2.94 6.15
CA ILE A 59 9.39 1.65 6.35
C ILE A 59 9.10 0.64 5.22
N PRO A 60 7.85 0.43 4.76
CA PRO A 60 7.56 -0.50 3.66
C PRO A 60 8.37 -0.19 2.38
N LEU A 61 8.48 1.09 2.02
CA LEU A 61 9.28 1.51 0.87
C LEU A 61 10.76 1.18 1.08
N LEU A 62 11.33 1.55 2.23
CA LEU A 62 12.75 1.32 2.54
C LEU A 62 13.06 -0.18 2.55
N ALA A 63 12.20 -0.99 3.14
CA ALA A 63 12.31 -2.45 3.12
C ALA A 63 12.23 -2.97 1.68
N GLY A 64 11.31 -2.47 0.87
CA GLY A 64 11.16 -2.83 -0.54
C GLY A 64 12.39 -2.49 -1.37
N ILE A 65 12.99 -1.31 -1.18
CA ILE A 65 14.25 -0.89 -1.81
C ILE A 65 15.36 -1.87 -1.45
N VAL A 66 15.60 -2.09 -0.15
CA VAL A 66 16.68 -2.96 0.32
C VAL A 66 16.49 -4.38 -0.22
N MET A 67 15.29 -4.94 -0.07
CA MET A 67 15.01 -6.32 -0.48
C MET A 67 15.02 -6.50 -2.00
N GLY A 68 14.51 -5.53 -2.75
CA GLY A 68 14.43 -5.57 -4.22
C GLY A 68 15.78 -5.36 -4.89
N VAL A 69 16.60 -4.42 -4.40
CA VAL A 69 17.92 -4.12 -4.98
C VAL A 69 18.96 -5.19 -4.64
N THR A 70 18.92 -5.76 -3.43
CA THR A 70 19.88 -6.78 -2.99
C THR A 70 19.54 -8.19 -3.51
N ASP A 71 18.30 -8.44 -3.94
CA ASP A 71 17.91 -9.72 -4.54
C ASP A 71 18.16 -9.70 -6.05
N ARG A 72 19.18 -10.44 -6.51
CA ARG A 72 19.52 -10.51 -7.94
C ARG A 72 18.34 -10.97 -8.82
N SER A 73 17.46 -11.80 -8.29
CA SER A 73 16.27 -12.28 -9.03
C SER A 73 15.24 -11.19 -9.26
N LEU A 74 15.07 -10.28 -8.30
CA LEU A 74 14.03 -9.25 -8.32
C LEU A 74 14.57 -7.89 -8.76
N ARG A 75 15.88 -7.65 -8.73
CA ARG A 75 16.48 -6.34 -9.04
C ARG A 75 16.03 -5.75 -10.36
N ARG A 76 15.91 -6.57 -11.40
CA ARG A 76 15.43 -6.14 -12.72
C ARG A 76 13.95 -5.76 -12.67
N SER A 77 13.12 -6.58 -12.03
CA SER A 77 11.68 -6.34 -11.87
C SER A 77 11.40 -5.11 -11.01
N TYR A 78 12.17 -4.94 -9.92
CA TYR A 78 12.18 -3.74 -9.10
C TYR A 78 12.51 -2.51 -9.93
N GLY A 79 13.63 -2.50 -10.68
CA GLY A 79 13.96 -1.36 -11.54
C GLY A 79 12.91 -1.08 -12.63
N ALA A 80 12.18 -2.10 -13.09
CA ALA A 80 11.12 -1.94 -14.08
C ALA A 80 9.83 -1.36 -13.49
N SER A 81 9.51 -1.62 -12.21
CA SER A 81 8.28 -1.13 -11.57
C SER A 81 8.25 0.39 -11.40
N TRP A 82 9.42 1.03 -11.39
CA TRP A 82 9.55 2.50 -11.31
C TRP A 82 9.48 3.20 -12.67
N LYS A 83 9.41 2.45 -13.77
CA LYS A 83 9.28 3.03 -15.10
C LYS A 83 7.81 3.38 -15.38
N PRO A 84 7.55 4.43 -16.17
CA PRO A 84 6.19 4.71 -16.64
C PRO A 84 5.59 3.48 -17.33
N GLY A 85 4.32 3.22 -17.01
CA GLY A 85 3.53 2.16 -17.62
C GLY A 85 2.98 2.57 -18.97
N ARG A 86 2.01 1.78 -19.46
CA ARG A 86 1.34 2.03 -20.74
C ARG A 86 0.40 3.24 -20.60
N LEU A 87 0.55 4.25 -21.46
CA LEU A 87 -0.31 5.45 -21.47
C LEU A 87 -1.82 5.13 -21.49
N ARG A 88 -2.21 4.06 -22.21
CA ARG A 88 -3.60 3.60 -22.25
C ARG A 88 -4.14 3.21 -20.87
N ALA A 89 -3.32 2.60 -20.01
CA ALA A 89 -3.73 2.22 -18.67
C ALA A 89 -3.95 3.45 -17.77
N TYR A 90 -3.14 4.50 -17.95
CA TYR A 90 -3.36 5.78 -17.27
C TYR A 90 -4.66 6.44 -17.73
N GLY A 91 -4.95 6.42 -19.04
CA GLY A 91 -6.23 6.90 -19.58
C GLY A 91 -7.42 6.15 -18.99
N VAL A 92 -7.35 4.81 -18.89
CA VAL A 92 -8.39 4.00 -18.23
C VAL A 92 -8.54 4.42 -16.76
N ALA A 93 -7.44 4.56 -16.00
CA ALA A 93 -7.51 4.95 -14.60
C ALA A 93 -8.13 6.35 -14.39
N LEU A 94 -7.77 7.32 -15.24
CA LEU A 94 -8.30 8.69 -15.22
C LEU A 94 -9.80 8.76 -15.54
N VAL A 95 -10.36 7.76 -16.21
CA VAL A 95 -11.79 7.69 -16.53
C VAL A 95 -12.54 6.84 -15.50
N VAL A 96 -12.05 5.65 -15.21
CA VAL A 96 -12.74 4.70 -14.33
C VAL A 96 -12.89 5.26 -12.92
N PHE A 97 -11.85 5.85 -12.33
CA PHE A 97 -11.92 6.32 -10.95
C PHE A 97 -12.95 7.46 -10.76
N PRO A 98 -12.95 8.55 -11.56
CA PRO A 98 -14.01 9.57 -11.47
C PRO A 98 -15.40 9.04 -11.77
N LEU A 99 -15.56 8.11 -12.71
CA LEU A 99 -16.86 7.50 -13.01
C LEU A 99 -17.38 6.65 -11.85
N SER A 100 -16.52 5.84 -11.22
CA SER A 100 -16.87 5.07 -10.03
C SER A 100 -17.28 6.00 -8.88
N PHE A 101 -16.54 7.09 -8.68
CA PHE A 101 -16.89 8.12 -7.69
C PHE A 101 -18.25 8.76 -7.98
N ALA A 102 -18.49 9.21 -9.22
CA ALA A 102 -19.76 9.81 -9.62
C ALA A 102 -20.93 8.82 -9.45
N ALA A 103 -20.73 7.54 -9.79
CA ALA A 103 -21.72 6.50 -9.60
C ALA A 103 -22.05 6.29 -8.11
N ALA A 104 -21.04 6.26 -7.23
CA ALA A 104 -21.25 6.14 -5.79
C ALA A 104 -22.04 7.33 -5.21
N ILE A 105 -21.72 8.56 -5.63
CA ILE A 105 -22.47 9.76 -5.24
C ILE A 105 -23.91 9.69 -5.73
N ALA A 106 -24.13 9.30 -6.99
CA ALA A 106 -25.47 9.17 -7.56
C ALA A 106 -26.32 8.12 -6.81
N VAL A 107 -25.72 7.00 -6.43
CA VAL A 107 -26.39 5.98 -5.59
C VAL A 107 -26.71 6.56 -4.21
N GLY A 108 -25.78 7.27 -3.58
CA GLY A 108 -26.03 7.92 -2.28
C GLY A 108 -27.15 8.95 -2.33
N TRP A 109 -27.25 9.74 -3.40
CA TRP A 109 -28.38 10.66 -3.63
C TRP A 109 -29.69 9.91 -3.85
N ALA A 110 -29.69 8.88 -4.69
CA ALA A 110 -30.89 8.09 -4.97
C ALA A 110 -31.41 7.36 -3.71
N ALA A 111 -30.51 6.94 -2.82
CA ALA A 111 -30.84 6.33 -1.53
C ALA A 111 -31.23 7.35 -0.44
N GLY A 112 -31.09 8.66 -0.70
CA GLY A 112 -31.32 9.72 0.29
C GLY A 112 -30.26 9.78 1.40
N TRP A 113 -29.10 9.17 1.21
CA TRP A 113 -27.99 9.17 2.17
C TRP A 113 -27.06 10.37 2.02
N LEU A 114 -27.05 10.99 0.85
CA LEU A 114 -26.25 12.17 0.54
C LEU A 114 -27.16 13.32 0.10
N GLU A 115 -26.75 14.54 0.39
CA GLU A 115 -27.34 15.74 -0.19
C GLU A 115 -26.45 16.29 -1.32
N PRO A 116 -26.99 17.00 -2.32
CA PRO A 116 -26.18 17.65 -3.35
C PRO A 116 -25.34 18.84 -2.83
N SER A 117 -25.69 19.35 -1.64
CA SER A 117 -24.99 20.44 -0.96
C SER A 117 -23.58 19.98 -0.54
N GLY A 118 -22.58 20.86 -0.67
CA GLY A 118 -21.21 20.59 -0.18
C GLY A 118 -20.20 20.03 -1.20
N LEU A 119 -20.60 19.71 -2.44
CA LEU A 119 -19.67 19.25 -3.49
C LEU A 119 -18.53 20.24 -3.77
N GLY A 120 -18.81 21.55 -3.72
CA GLY A 120 -17.79 22.59 -3.92
C GLY A 120 -16.74 22.62 -2.80
N ALA A 121 -17.18 22.47 -1.55
CA ALA A 121 -16.27 22.38 -0.40
C ALA A 121 -15.41 21.11 -0.47
N PHE A 122 -16.02 19.98 -0.83
CA PHE A 122 -15.32 18.72 -1.07
C PHE A 122 -14.22 18.86 -2.14
N ALA A 123 -14.52 19.49 -3.27
CA ALA A 123 -13.53 19.72 -4.32
C ALA A 123 -12.33 20.55 -3.83
N GLY A 124 -12.57 21.58 -3.01
CA GLY A 124 -11.52 22.38 -2.39
C GLY A 124 -10.60 21.54 -1.50
N VAL A 125 -11.16 20.68 -0.65
CA VAL A 125 -10.39 19.77 0.23
C VAL A 125 -9.58 18.77 -0.59
N VAL A 126 -10.16 18.18 -1.64
CA VAL A 126 -9.46 17.23 -2.52
C VAL A 126 -8.23 17.88 -3.18
N VAL A 127 -8.37 19.10 -3.70
CA VAL A 127 -7.24 19.82 -4.31
C VAL A 127 -6.17 20.14 -3.27
N ALA A 128 -6.56 20.60 -2.08
CA ALA A 128 -5.63 20.88 -0.99
C ALA A 128 -4.85 19.63 -0.54
N ALA A 129 -5.52 18.47 -0.48
CA ALA A 129 -4.92 17.21 -0.07
C ALA A 129 -4.14 16.48 -1.18
N ALA A 130 -4.22 16.94 -2.44
CA ALA A 130 -3.69 16.22 -3.59
C ALA A 130 -2.17 15.98 -3.48
N VAL A 131 -1.39 17.00 -3.13
CA VAL A 131 0.08 16.88 -3.03
C VAL A 131 0.48 15.86 -1.96
N GLY A 132 -0.11 15.95 -0.76
CA GLY A 132 0.16 15.02 0.33
C GLY A 132 -0.23 13.58 -0.02
N THR A 133 -1.40 13.40 -0.61
CA THR A 133 -1.91 12.09 -1.04
C THR A 133 -1.03 11.47 -2.13
N LEU A 134 -0.65 12.26 -3.14
CA LEU A 134 0.24 11.80 -4.20
C LEU A 134 1.62 11.41 -3.65
N GLY A 135 2.18 12.23 -2.77
CA GLY A 135 3.45 11.95 -2.10
C GLY A 135 3.40 10.64 -1.34
N LYS A 136 2.41 10.48 -0.44
CA LYS A 136 2.17 9.25 0.34
C LYS A 136 2.00 8.02 -0.56
N ASN A 137 1.28 8.15 -1.68
CA ASN A 137 1.08 7.05 -2.61
C ASN A 137 2.37 6.57 -3.29
N VAL A 138 3.38 7.44 -3.49
CA VAL A 138 4.69 7.00 -3.98
C VAL A 138 5.37 6.04 -2.99
N PHE A 139 5.26 6.31 -1.68
CA PHE A 139 5.80 5.43 -0.65
C PHE A 139 5.10 4.08 -0.62
N GLU A 140 3.76 4.09 -0.63
CA GLU A 140 2.99 2.85 -0.63
C GLU A 140 3.22 2.02 -1.90
N GLU A 141 3.01 2.62 -3.07
CA GLU A 141 3.14 1.91 -4.34
C GLU A 141 4.57 1.42 -4.57
N GLY A 142 5.58 2.15 -4.08
CA GLY A 142 6.96 1.70 -4.11
C GLY A 142 7.21 0.42 -3.30
N ALA A 143 6.44 0.17 -2.22
CA ALA A 143 6.50 -1.09 -1.49
C ALA A 143 5.72 -2.20 -2.21
N TRP A 144 4.48 -1.91 -2.63
CA TRP A 144 3.56 -2.90 -3.18
C TRP A 144 3.94 -3.33 -4.61
N ARG A 145 4.09 -2.36 -5.51
CA ARG A 145 4.48 -2.60 -6.91
C ARG A 145 5.99 -2.74 -7.06
N GLY A 146 6.78 -2.15 -6.17
CA GLY A 146 8.23 -2.28 -6.20
C GLY A 146 8.73 -3.65 -5.75
N TYR A 147 8.18 -4.21 -4.67
CA TYR A 147 8.67 -5.47 -4.11
C TYR A 147 7.61 -6.57 -3.99
N LEU A 148 6.49 -6.33 -3.30
CA LEU A 148 5.56 -7.40 -2.93
C LEU A 148 4.98 -8.13 -4.16
N ALA A 149 4.38 -7.39 -5.08
CA ALA A 149 3.79 -7.97 -6.28
C ALA A 149 4.84 -8.67 -7.17
N PRO A 150 6.00 -8.06 -7.51
CA PRO A 150 7.07 -8.76 -8.23
C PRO A 150 7.57 -10.02 -7.52
N ALA A 151 7.64 -10.02 -6.19
CA ALA A 151 8.05 -11.18 -5.42
C ALA A 151 7.01 -12.31 -5.50
N LEU A 152 5.71 -12.00 -5.48
CA LEU A 152 4.63 -12.98 -5.63
C LEU A 152 4.56 -13.52 -7.07
N VAL A 153 4.61 -12.65 -8.07
CA VAL A 153 4.64 -13.03 -9.50
C VAL A 153 5.87 -13.87 -9.81
N GLY A 154 7.05 -13.49 -9.30
CA GLY A 154 8.29 -14.25 -9.48
C GLY A 154 8.26 -15.67 -8.89
N ARG A 155 7.25 -16.00 -8.08
CA ARG A 155 7.01 -17.36 -7.55
C ARG A 155 6.05 -18.17 -8.41
N GLY A 156 5.54 -17.62 -9.52
CA GLY A 156 4.58 -18.29 -10.39
C GLY A 156 3.18 -18.40 -9.79
N LEU A 157 2.84 -17.55 -8.80
CA LEU A 157 1.46 -17.46 -8.32
C LEU A 157 0.57 -16.89 -9.45
N PRO A 158 -0.63 -17.45 -9.67
CA PRO A 158 -1.54 -16.89 -10.66
C PRO A 158 -2.14 -15.58 -10.14
N ASP A 159 -2.55 -14.71 -11.06
CA ASP A 159 -2.97 -13.33 -10.77
C ASP A 159 -3.94 -13.19 -9.59
N PRO A 160 -5.02 -14.00 -9.45
CA PRO A 160 -5.93 -13.84 -8.32
C PRO A 160 -5.24 -13.93 -6.95
N TRP A 161 -4.28 -14.84 -6.80
CA TRP A 161 -3.55 -15.02 -5.55
C TRP A 161 -2.56 -13.88 -5.28
N VAL A 162 -1.96 -13.30 -6.33
CA VAL A 162 -1.11 -12.12 -6.17
C VAL A 162 -1.91 -10.96 -5.57
N TRP A 163 -3.12 -10.73 -6.08
CA TRP A 163 -3.97 -9.63 -5.63
C TRP A 163 -4.60 -9.88 -4.26
N VAL A 164 -5.07 -11.10 -3.99
CA VAL A 164 -5.61 -11.46 -2.66
C VAL A 164 -4.53 -11.30 -1.59
N ILE A 165 -3.34 -11.86 -1.78
CA ILE A 165 -2.26 -11.76 -0.79
C ILE A 165 -1.82 -10.30 -0.60
N SER A 166 -1.63 -9.56 -1.70
CA SER A 166 -1.22 -8.15 -1.62
C SER A 166 -2.28 -7.31 -0.89
N GLY A 167 -3.56 -7.50 -1.21
CA GLY A 167 -4.67 -6.82 -0.56
C GLY A 167 -4.80 -7.17 0.92
N THR A 168 -4.60 -8.43 1.30
CA THR A 168 -4.60 -8.83 2.72
C THR A 168 -3.44 -8.20 3.49
N VAL A 169 -2.21 -8.23 2.95
CA VAL A 169 -1.07 -7.58 3.61
C VAL A 169 -1.31 -6.08 3.76
N TRP A 170 -1.83 -5.42 2.72
CA TRP A 170 -2.19 -4.01 2.75
C TRP A 170 -3.26 -3.70 3.80
N ALA A 171 -4.34 -4.49 3.87
CA ALA A 171 -5.42 -4.30 4.83
C ALA A 171 -4.93 -4.47 6.28
N VAL A 172 -4.17 -5.53 6.57
CA VAL A 172 -3.62 -5.76 7.92
C VAL A 172 -2.59 -4.70 8.29
N TRP A 173 -1.81 -4.20 7.33
CA TRP A 173 -0.86 -3.10 7.53
C TRP A 173 -1.53 -1.78 7.97
N HIS A 174 -2.81 -1.58 7.64
CA HIS A 174 -3.60 -0.42 8.10
C HIS A 174 -4.15 -0.56 9.52
N CYS A 175 -3.97 -1.68 10.19
CA CYS A 175 -4.50 -1.88 11.55
C CYS A 175 -4.07 -0.77 12.53
N PRO A 176 -2.78 -0.36 12.61
CA PRO A 176 -2.37 0.74 13.49
C PRO A 176 -2.99 2.09 13.09
N TYR A 177 -3.25 2.29 11.79
CA TYR A 177 -3.90 3.50 11.30
C TYR A 177 -5.31 3.62 11.85
N TYR A 178 -6.15 2.60 11.67
CA TYR A 178 -7.53 2.65 12.14
C TYR A 178 -7.64 2.69 13.66
N LEU A 179 -6.71 2.05 14.38
CA LEU A 179 -6.79 1.95 15.84
C LEU A 179 -6.16 3.13 16.58
N PHE A 180 -5.18 3.83 15.99
CA PHE A 180 -4.39 4.83 16.70
C PHE A 180 -4.16 6.13 15.92
N PHE A 181 -3.86 6.09 14.61
CA PHE A 181 -3.50 7.31 13.88
C PHE A 181 -4.70 8.08 13.33
N LEU A 182 -5.79 7.39 13.01
CA LEU A 182 -7.02 8.00 12.54
C LEU A 182 -7.79 8.60 13.72
N ASP A 183 -8.16 9.86 13.59
CA ASP A 183 -8.95 10.57 14.60
C ASP A 183 -10.29 9.84 14.83
N GLU A 184 -10.57 9.49 16.08
CA GLU A 184 -11.79 8.79 16.47
C GLU A 184 -13.05 9.60 16.12
N SER A 185 -12.98 10.93 16.12
CA SER A 185 -14.10 11.78 15.69
C SER A 185 -14.48 11.56 14.23
N LEU A 186 -13.50 11.29 13.36
CA LEU A 186 -13.74 10.96 11.95
C LEU A 186 -14.36 9.58 11.79
N VAL A 187 -13.93 8.60 12.59
CA VAL A 187 -14.53 7.26 12.62
C VAL A 187 -16.00 7.36 13.04
N ARG A 188 -16.27 8.02 14.16
CA ARG A 188 -17.63 8.15 14.71
C ARG A 188 -18.56 8.98 13.84
N ALA A 189 -18.02 9.93 13.06
CA ALA A 189 -18.80 10.68 12.09
C ALA A 189 -19.37 9.81 10.96
N VAL A 190 -18.69 8.72 10.60
CA VAL A 190 -19.15 7.76 9.57
C VAL A 190 -20.01 6.67 10.20
N TRP A 191 -19.53 6.08 11.29
CA TRP A 191 -20.23 5.05 12.04
C TRP A 191 -19.88 5.21 13.52
N ASP A 192 -20.86 5.55 14.35
CA ASP A 192 -20.67 5.77 15.80
C ASP A 192 -20.40 4.46 16.55
N VAL A 193 -19.20 3.91 16.32
CA VAL A 193 -18.65 2.73 16.97
C VAL A 193 -17.19 2.99 17.34
N PRO A 194 -16.65 2.27 18.34
CA PRO A 194 -15.23 2.37 18.67
C PRO A 194 -14.33 1.98 17.48
N PRO A 195 -13.11 2.54 17.36
CA PRO A 195 -12.19 2.27 16.25
C PRO A 195 -11.91 0.79 15.98
N VAL A 196 -11.88 -0.04 17.02
CA VAL A 196 -11.70 -1.50 16.87
C VAL A 196 -12.85 -2.16 16.12
N VAL A 197 -14.10 -1.74 16.38
CA VAL A 197 -15.27 -2.29 15.68
C VAL A 197 -15.24 -1.84 14.24
N PHE A 198 -14.96 -0.55 14.00
CA PHE A 198 -14.81 0.01 12.66
C PHE A 198 -13.76 -0.73 11.82
N PHE A 199 -12.59 -1.03 12.39
CA PHE A 199 -11.55 -1.79 11.69
C PHE A 199 -11.96 -3.22 11.34
N THR A 200 -12.71 -3.90 12.23
CA THR A 200 -13.04 -5.33 12.05
C THR A 200 -14.26 -5.59 11.19
N LEU A 201 -15.23 -4.66 11.18
CA LEU A 201 -16.54 -4.84 10.53
C LEU A 201 -16.82 -3.84 9.40
N GLY A 202 -16.02 -2.78 9.30
CA GLY A 202 -16.15 -1.73 8.29
C GLY A 202 -15.44 -2.03 6.97
#